data_AF-A0A9Q1R678-F1
#
_entry.id   AF-A0A9Q1R678-F1
#
_cell.length_a   1.000
_cell.length_b   1.000
_cell.length_c   1.000
_cell.angle_alpha   90.00
_cell.angle_beta   90.00
_cell.angle_gamma   90.00
#
_symmetry.space_group_name_H-M   'P 1'
#
loop_
_entity.id
_entity.type
_entity.pdbx_description
1 polymer ?
#
loop_
_entity_poly.entity_id
_entity_poly.type
_entity_poly.pdbx_seq_one_letter_code
_entity_poly.pdbx_strand_id
1 'polypeptide(L)'
;MELVHKADPNQFKTLDPNKFTISVNERKGLTPEEDAEAGVAITYSSIPGPFVENSLIRFRGNSGMNDGSSSEKHLDLVGGFYDAGNNIKFSFTTAYTVTLLSWTVIEYHEKYENIGELDHVKDIIKWGSLYLLKLFVPPNNSSNTSARIYSQVGGNNSNSENDLTCWQRPEDMNYIRRVSVCDISTASDLAREMVAAISTASLVLKEDKDISEKLVKAAEELFILASSTKKKGTYTTNDECGR
;
A
#
# COMPACT_ATOMS: atom_id res chain seq x y z
N MET A 1 10.63 -18.59 6.62
CA MET A 1 11.04 -18.22 5.24
C MET A 1 11.67 -19.42 4.54
N GLU A 2 11.04 -20.60 4.62
CA GLU A 2 11.63 -21.89 4.21
C GLU A 2 10.65 -22.73 3.39
N LEU A 3 9.72 -22.07 2.68
CA LEU A 3 8.77 -22.73 1.78
C LEU A 3 9.09 -22.48 0.29
N VAL A 4 10.04 -21.60 -0.02
CA VAL A 4 10.29 -21.15 -1.41
C VAL A 4 11.42 -21.94 -2.09
N HIS A 5 12.26 -22.67 -1.35
CA HIS A 5 13.47 -23.29 -1.92
C HIS A 5 13.29 -24.69 -2.54
N LYS A 6 12.07 -25.22 -2.67
CA LYS A 6 11.84 -26.56 -3.27
C LYS A 6 10.82 -26.62 -4.40
N ALA A 7 10.26 -25.49 -4.83
CA ALA A 7 9.34 -25.48 -5.96
C ALA A 7 10.11 -25.16 -7.25
N ASP A 8 10.04 -26.07 -8.23
CA ASP A 8 10.47 -25.81 -9.61
C ASP A 8 9.65 -24.64 -10.16
N PRO A 9 10.28 -23.54 -10.64
CA PRO A 9 9.58 -22.39 -11.20
C PRO A 9 8.60 -22.75 -12.34
N ASN A 10 8.81 -23.88 -13.03
CA ASN A 10 7.91 -24.35 -14.07
C ASN A 10 6.63 -25.00 -13.55
N GLN A 11 6.57 -25.40 -12.27
CA GLN A 11 5.33 -25.90 -11.66
C GLN A 11 4.29 -24.80 -11.42
N PHE A 12 4.71 -23.54 -11.30
CA PHE A 12 3.78 -22.39 -11.24
C PHE A 12 3.31 -21.94 -12.61
N LYS A 13 3.99 -22.36 -13.70
CA LYS A 13 3.57 -22.05 -15.08
C LYS A 13 2.38 -22.89 -15.52
N THR A 14 2.10 -24.01 -14.84
CA THR A 14 0.98 -24.90 -15.14
C THR A 14 0.27 -25.29 -13.84
N LEU A 15 -0.61 -24.41 -13.36
CA LEU A 15 -1.65 -24.85 -12.44
C LEU A 15 -2.53 -25.85 -13.21
N ASP A 16 -2.36 -27.15 -12.94
CA ASP A 16 -3.30 -28.16 -13.42
C ASP A 16 -4.66 -27.88 -12.77
N PRO A 17 -5.67 -27.42 -13.53
CA PRO A 17 -6.96 -27.00 -12.99
C PRO A 17 -7.73 -28.16 -12.32
N ASN A 18 -7.28 -29.41 -12.50
CA ASN A 18 -7.90 -30.59 -11.90
C ASN A 18 -7.26 -31.00 -10.56
N LYS A 19 -6.11 -30.42 -10.19
CA LYS A 19 -5.30 -30.88 -9.05
C LYS A 19 -5.79 -30.36 -7.69
N PHE A 20 -6.53 -29.25 -7.67
CA PHE A 20 -7.05 -28.62 -6.44
C PHE A 20 -8.58 -28.57 -6.45
N THR A 21 -9.22 -29.75 -6.50
CA THR A 21 -10.69 -29.90 -6.51
C THR A 21 -11.30 -30.16 -5.13
N ILE A 22 -10.51 -30.10 -4.05
CA ILE A 22 -11.02 -30.37 -2.69
C ILE A 22 -11.88 -29.19 -2.23
N SER A 23 -13.18 -29.45 -2.22
CA SER A 23 -14.23 -28.56 -1.75
C SER A 23 -14.43 -28.68 -0.24
N VAL A 24 -14.53 -27.54 0.46
CA VAL A 24 -15.17 -27.49 1.77
C VAL A 24 -16.67 -27.28 1.54
N ASN A 25 -17.50 -28.24 1.97
CA ASN A 25 -18.98 -28.22 1.85
C ASN A 25 -19.55 -28.29 0.41
N GLU A 26 -18.97 -29.12 -0.46
CA GLU A 26 -19.48 -29.40 -1.84
C GLU A 26 -19.57 -28.19 -2.80
N ARG A 27 -19.08 -27.01 -2.39
CA ARG A 27 -18.90 -25.87 -3.30
C ARG A 27 -17.70 -26.09 -4.21
N LYS A 28 -17.90 -25.88 -5.52
CA LYS A 28 -16.78 -25.83 -6.48
C LYS A 28 -15.78 -24.76 -6.02
N GLY A 29 -14.49 -25.09 -6.02
CA GLY A 29 -13.43 -24.10 -5.78
C GLY A 29 -13.40 -23.06 -6.90
N LEU A 30 -12.87 -21.87 -6.59
CA LEU A 30 -12.67 -20.82 -7.59
C LEU A 30 -11.65 -21.28 -8.64
N THR A 31 -11.85 -20.91 -9.89
CA THR A 31 -10.79 -21.00 -10.89
C THR A 31 -9.70 -19.98 -10.59
N PRO A 32 -8.47 -20.14 -11.14
CA PRO A 32 -7.42 -19.14 -10.97
C PRO A 32 -7.82 -17.72 -11.41
N GLU A 33 -8.67 -17.62 -12.44
CA GLU A 33 -9.22 -16.36 -12.93
C GLU A 33 -10.21 -15.75 -11.91
N GLU A 34 -11.15 -16.54 -11.41
CA GLU A 34 -12.11 -16.11 -10.38
C GLU A 34 -11.40 -15.71 -9.07
N ASP A 35 -10.31 -16.39 -8.71
CA ASP A 35 -9.48 -16.06 -7.55
C ASP A 35 -8.71 -14.74 -7.75
N ALA A 36 -8.18 -14.51 -8.96
CA ALA A 36 -7.50 -13.26 -9.30
C ALA A 36 -8.45 -12.06 -9.29
N GLU A 37 -9.64 -12.19 -9.90
CA GLU A 37 -10.70 -11.19 -9.87
C GLU A 37 -11.12 -10.87 -8.42
N ALA A 38 -11.31 -11.91 -7.59
CA ALA A 38 -11.62 -11.74 -6.18
C ALA A 38 -10.51 -11.00 -5.42
N GLY A 39 -9.23 -11.31 -5.69
CA GLY A 39 -8.08 -10.63 -5.08
C GLY A 39 -8.01 -9.14 -5.40
N VAL A 40 -8.27 -8.76 -6.66
CA VAL A 40 -8.34 -7.36 -7.10
C VAL A 40 -9.50 -6.65 -6.39
N ALA A 41 -10.68 -7.27 -6.34
CA ALA A 41 -11.86 -6.73 -5.67
C ALA A 41 -11.65 -6.53 -4.16
N ILE A 42 -11.00 -7.48 -3.48
CA ILE A 42 -10.67 -7.38 -2.05
C ILE A 42 -9.75 -6.18 -1.82
N THR A 43 -8.71 -6.02 -2.63
CA THR A 43 -7.77 -4.90 -2.48
C THR A 43 -8.46 -3.55 -2.72
N TYR A 44 -9.33 -3.47 -3.72
CA TYR A 44 -10.13 -2.28 -4.00
C TYR A 44 -11.05 -1.92 -2.82
N SER A 45 -11.60 -2.93 -2.14
CA SER A 45 -12.48 -2.75 -0.99
C SER A 45 -11.78 -2.21 0.27
N SER A 46 -10.45 -2.10 0.28
CA SER A 46 -9.65 -1.53 1.38
C SER A 46 -9.21 -0.08 1.12
N ILE A 47 -9.61 0.54 0.01
CA ILE A 47 -9.23 1.91 -0.34
C ILE A 47 -10.01 2.92 0.51
N PRO A 48 -9.35 3.78 1.32
CA PRO A 48 -9.95 4.96 1.95
C PRO A 48 -9.90 6.18 1.01
N GLY A 49 -10.51 7.29 1.40
CA GLY A 49 -10.49 8.55 0.66
C GLY A 49 -11.74 8.74 -0.20
N PRO A 50 -11.70 9.62 -1.22
CA PRO A 50 -12.85 9.86 -2.07
C PRO A 50 -13.17 8.59 -2.87
N PHE A 51 -14.43 8.19 -2.79
CA PHE A 51 -14.97 7.05 -3.49
C PHE A 51 -15.30 7.43 -4.94
N VAL A 52 -15.00 6.53 -5.87
CA VAL A 52 -15.27 6.72 -7.30
C VAL A 52 -16.72 6.34 -7.61
N GLU A 53 -17.49 7.27 -8.17
CA GLU A 53 -18.84 6.98 -8.66
C GLU A 53 -18.79 5.84 -9.71
N ASN A 54 -19.64 4.82 -9.55
CA ASN A 54 -19.68 3.57 -10.33
C ASN A 54 -18.64 2.49 -9.99
N SER A 55 -17.97 2.55 -8.83
CA SER A 55 -17.17 1.40 -8.36
C SER A 55 -18.02 0.12 -8.21
N LEU A 56 -17.41 -1.03 -8.53
CA LEU A 56 -17.99 -2.35 -8.32
C LEU A 56 -18.22 -2.65 -6.81
N ILE A 57 -17.53 -1.95 -5.91
CA ILE A 57 -17.64 -2.11 -4.45
C ILE A 57 -18.69 -1.14 -3.88
N ARG A 58 -19.96 -1.49 -4.01
CA ARG A 58 -21.10 -0.62 -3.65
C ARG A 58 -21.30 -0.37 -2.15
N PHE A 59 -20.66 -1.15 -1.28
CA PHE A 59 -20.83 -1.04 0.17
C PHE A 59 -19.79 -0.11 0.84
N ARG A 60 -18.89 0.49 0.06
CA ARG A 60 -17.89 1.46 0.52
C ARG A 60 -18.29 2.88 0.12
N GLY A 61 -17.79 3.87 0.86
CA GLY A 61 -17.97 5.29 0.58
C GLY A 61 -16.75 6.12 0.98
N ASN A 62 -16.92 7.44 0.99
CA ASN A 62 -15.86 8.38 1.38
C ASN A 62 -15.44 8.16 2.83
N SER A 63 -14.16 7.90 3.08
CA SER A 63 -13.64 7.69 4.44
C SER A 63 -12.25 8.27 4.65
N GLY A 64 -11.86 8.59 5.89
CA GLY A 64 -10.53 9.12 6.19
C GLY A 64 -10.22 10.46 5.49
N MET A 65 -11.25 11.26 5.18
CA MET A 65 -11.10 12.51 4.42
C MET A 65 -10.35 13.63 5.14
N ASN A 66 -10.11 13.45 6.45
CA ASN A 66 -9.36 14.39 7.29
C ASN A 66 -7.99 13.83 7.71
N ASP A 67 -7.54 12.73 7.10
CA ASP A 67 -6.25 12.11 7.40
C ASP A 67 -5.11 13.11 7.14
N GLY A 68 -4.34 13.42 8.18
CA GLY A 68 -3.23 14.38 8.12
C GLY A 68 -3.61 15.83 8.44
N SER A 69 -4.89 16.20 8.40
CA SER A 69 -5.33 17.60 8.60
C SER A 69 -5.06 18.11 10.02
N SER A 70 -5.12 17.24 11.02
CA SER A 70 -4.84 17.58 12.43
C SER A 70 -3.34 17.58 12.78
N SER A 71 -2.45 17.32 11.82
CA SER A 71 -1.00 17.44 12.04
C SER A 71 -0.56 18.90 12.05
N GLU A 72 0.55 19.21 12.73
CA GLU A 72 1.08 20.58 12.86
C GLU A 72 1.28 21.31 11.52
N LYS A 73 1.41 20.56 10.41
CA LYS A 73 1.66 21.09 9.07
C LYS A 73 0.44 21.01 8.12
N HIS A 74 -0.74 20.59 8.59
CA HIS A 74 -1.94 20.42 7.76
C HIS A 74 -1.67 19.61 6.48
N LEU A 75 -1.21 18.38 6.66
CA LEU A 75 -0.85 17.49 5.55
C LEU A 75 -2.12 16.89 4.93
N ASP A 76 -2.12 16.72 3.61
CA ASP A 76 -3.08 15.84 2.94
C ASP A 76 -2.52 14.42 2.92
N LEU A 77 -3.01 13.57 3.81
CA LEU A 77 -2.71 12.14 3.84
C LEU A 77 -3.95 11.30 3.48
N VAL A 78 -4.89 11.85 2.72
CA VAL A 78 -6.04 11.09 2.18
C VAL A 78 -5.56 10.13 1.09
N GLY A 79 -6.09 8.90 1.10
CA GLY A 79 -5.72 7.80 0.18
C GLY A 79 -4.97 6.66 0.87
N GLY A 80 -4.32 5.80 0.11
CA GLY A 80 -3.59 4.62 0.62
C GLY A 80 -4.47 3.38 0.74
N PHE A 81 -4.16 2.49 1.69
CA PHE A 81 -4.97 1.30 2.00
C PHE A 81 -5.19 1.19 3.51
N TYR A 82 -6.41 0.82 3.92
CA TYR A 82 -6.60 0.21 5.22
C TYR A 82 -5.89 -1.15 5.23
N ASP A 83 -5.15 -1.41 6.30
CA ASP A 83 -4.23 -2.55 6.37
C ASP A 83 -4.95 -3.91 6.45
N ALA A 84 -6.05 -3.96 7.19
CA ALA A 84 -6.80 -5.18 7.46
C ALA A 84 -8.26 -4.86 7.81
N GLY A 85 -8.81 -5.50 8.85
CA GLY A 85 -10.20 -5.29 9.30
C GLY A 85 -10.40 -4.07 10.20
N ASN A 86 -9.33 -3.34 10.55
CA ASN A 86 -9.42 -2.04 11.20
C ASN A 86 -9.14 -0.93 10.18
N ASN A 87 -9.33 0.33 10.60
CA ASN A 87 -9.16 1.47 9.72
C ASN A 87 -7.75 2.09 9.82
N ILE A 88 -6.74 1.34 10.29
CA ILE A 88 -5.36 1.82 10.37
C ILE A 88 -4.70 1.72 9.00
N LYS A 89 -3.90 2.72 8.65
CA LYS A 89 -3.08 2.72 7.45
C LYS A 89 -1.62 2.57 7.85
N PHE A 90 -1.05 1.39 7.60
CA PHE A 90 0.39 1.15 7.78
C PHE A 90 1.11 1.35 6.45
N SER A 91 2.13 2.19 6.47
CA SER A 91 2.83 2.57 5.23
C SER A 91 3.75 1.48 4.72
N PHE A 92 4.29 0.65 5.63
CA PHE A 92 5.13 -0.48 5.26
C PHE A 92 4.37 -1.55 4.48
N THR A 93 3.19 -1.93 4.95
CA THR A 93 2.32 -2.91 4.29
C THR A 93 1.71 -2.35 3.01
N THR A 94 1.39 -1.05 2.98
CA THR A 94 1.01 -0.35 1.74
C THR A 94 2.13 -0.43 0.70
N ALA A 95 3.36 -0.11 1.07
CA ALA A 95 4.51 -0.18 0.17
C ALA A 95 4.74 -1.61 -0.33
N TYR A 96 4.77 -2.59 0.57
CA TYR A 96 4.91 -4.00 0.22
C TYR A 96 3.82 -4.48 -0.75
N THR A 97 2.57 -4.08 -0.52
CA THR A 97 1.44 -4.44 -1.39
C THR A 97 1.63 -3.86 -2.79
N VAL A 98 2.02 -2.58 -2.90
CA VAL A 98 2.30 -1.94 -4.19
C VAL A 98 3.48 -2.61 -4.91
N THR A 99 4.56 -2.93 -4.19
CA THR A 99 5.70 -3.67 -4.75
C THR A 99 5.26 -5.01 -5.34
N LEU A 100 4.51 -5.80 -4.57
CA LEU A 100 4.10 -7.14 -4.97
C LEU A 100 3.11 -7.11 -6.13
N LEU A 101 2.08 -6.26 -6.07
CA LEU A 101 1.13 -6.10 -7.18
C LEU A 101 1.85 -5.66 -8.45
N SER A 102 2.73 -4.66 -8.36
CA SER A 102 3.50 -4.18 -9.51
C SER A 102 4.37 -5.28 -10.11
N TRP A 103 5.03 -6.10 -9.27
CA TRP A 103 5.79 -7.24 -9.76
C TRP A 103 4.90 -8.26 -10.47
N THR A 104 3.73 -8.59 -9.92
CA THR A 104 2.81 -9.53 -10.59
C THR A 104 2.35 -9.01 -11.95
N VAL A 105 2.10 -7.70 -12.10
CA VAL A 105 1.72 -7.10 -13.38
C VAL A 105 2.89 -7.15 -14.37
N ILE A 106 4.12 -6.92 -13.92
CA ILE A 106 5.32 -7.01 -14.77
C ILE A 106 5.51 -8.46 -15.27
N GLU A 107 5.35 -9.46 -14.40
CA GLU A 107 5.59 -10.87 -14.73
C GLU A 107 4.43 -11.49 -15.54
N TYR A 108 3.19 -11.11 -15.23
CA TYR A 108 1.97 -11.75 -15.73
C TYR A 108 1.05 -10.79 -16.49
N HIS A 109 1.60 -9.75 -17.11
CA HIS A 109 0.86 -8.72 -17.84
C HIS A 109 -0.24 -9.28 -18.75
N GLU A 110 0.12 -10.20 -19.66
CA GLU A 110 -0.82 -10.81 -20.61
C GLU A 110 -1.94 -11.60 -19.91
N LYS A 111 -1.70 -12.16 -18.72
CA LYS A 111 -2.73 -12.88 -17.96
C LYS A 111 -3.77 -11.92 -17.40
N TYR A 112 -3.33 -10.80 -16.82
CA TYR A 112 -4.24 -9.74 -16.36
C TYR A 112 -5.04 -9.15 -17.52
N GLU A 113 -4.42 -8.98 -18.69
CA GLU A 113 -5.09 -8.51 -19.90
C GLU A 113 -6.15 -9.51 -20.38
N ASN A 114 -5.81 -10.79 -20.42
CA ASN A 114 -6.73 -11.85 -20.89
C ASN A 114 -7.97 -12.03 -19.99
N ILE A 115 -7.86 -11.76 -18.69
CA ILE A 115 -9.01 -11.80 -17.76
C ILE A 115 -9.70 -10.43 -17.62
N GLY A 116 -9.22 -9.38 -18.29
CA GLY A 116 -9.82 -8.05 -18.25
C GLY A 116 -9.56 -7.24 -16.97
N GLU A 117 -8.61 -7.65 -16.13
CA GLU A 117 -8.31 -7.01 -14.83
C GLU A 117 -7.06 -6.11 -14.85
N LEU A 118 -6.39 -5.99 -16.00
CA LEU A 118 -5.15 -5.20 -16.13
C LEU A 118 -5.32 -3.74 -15.72
N ASP A 119 -6.39 -3.08 -16.17
CA ASP A 119 -6.63 -1.68 -15.84
C ASP A 119 -6.99 -1.51 -14.36
N HIS A 120 -7.79 -2.43 -13.79
CA HIS A 120 -8.13 -2.41 -12.37
C HIS A 120 -6.89 -2.55 -11.47
N VAL A 121 -5.99 -3.49 -11.77
CA VAL A 121 -4.76 -3.65 -10.98
C VAL A 121 -3.82 -2.46 -11.16
N LYS A 122 -3.74 -1.86 -12.36
CA LYS A 122 -2.98 -0.61 -12.60
C LYS A 122 -3.55 0.55 -11.79
N ASP A 123 -4.87 0.67 -11.68
CA ASP A 123 -5.51 1.71 -10.86
C ASP A 123 -5.23 1.55 -9.37
N ILE A 124 -5.25 0.32 -8.86
CA ILE A 124 -4.87 0.02 -7.46
C ILE A 124 -3.40 0.38 -7.21
N ILE A 125 -2.49 -0.02 -8.11
CA ILE A 125 -1.06 0.33 -8.01
C ILE A 125 -0.87 1.84 -8.03
N LYS A 126 -1.55 2.54 -8.95
CA LYS A 126 -1.53 4.00 -9.05
C LYS A 126 -1.99 4.65 -7.75
N TRP A 127 -3.13 4.22 -7.21
CA TRP A 127 -3.66 4.72 -5.94
C TRP A 127 -2.67 4.59 -4.78
N GLY A 128 -2.13 3.38 -4.59
CA GLY A 128 -1.14 3.11 -3.54
C GLY A 128 0.14 3.92 -3.75
N SER A 129 0.68 3.96 -4.97
CA SER A 129 1.92 4.68 -5.27
C SER A 129 1.80 6.20 -5.08
N LEU A 130 0.67 6.80 -5.45
CA LEU A 130 0.42 8.23 -5.26
C LEU A 130 0.29 8.56 -3.77
N TYR A 131 -0.29 7.65 -2.97
CA TYR A 131 -0.29 7.80 -1.53
C TYR A 131 1.13 7.72 -0.95
N LEU A 132 1.98 6.79 -1.40
CA LEU A 132 3.38 6.71 -0.95
C LEU A 132 4.17 8.00 -1.25
N LEU A 133 3.90 8.67 -2.37
CA LEU A 133 4.48 9.99 -2.65
C LEU A 133 4.08 11.04 -1.60
N LYS A 134 2.84 11.02 -1.10
CA LYS A 134 2.39 11.94 -0.04
C LYS A 134 3.10 11.68 1.30
N LEU A 135 3.56 10.45 1.53
CA LEU A 135 4.21 10.06 2.79
C LEU A 135 5.66 10.50 2.89
N PHE A 136 6.34 10.70 1.76
CA PHE A 136 7.73 11.12 1.73
C PHE A 136 7.86 12.64 1.64
N VAL A 137 8.48 13.24 2.65
CA VAL A 137 8.81 14.67 2.66
C VAL A 137 10.33 14.82 2.52
N PRO A 138 10.82 15.34 1.37
CA PRO A 138 12.25 15.55 1.15
C PRO A 138 12.81 16.61 2.11
N PRO A 139 14.14 16.64 2.33
CA PRO A 139 14.75 17.62 3.20
C PRO A 139 14.55 19.03 2.61
N ASN A 140 14.33 20.02 3.49
CA ASN A 140 14.18 21.41 3.08
C ASN A 140 15.40 22.22 3.56
N ASN A 141 16.21 22.65 2.59
CA ASN A 141 17.43 23.42 2.82
C ASN A 141 17.18 24.77 3.49
N SER A 142 15.99 25.37 3.33
CA SER A 142 15.64 26.65 3.96
C SER A 142 15.29 26.51 5.44
N SER A 143 14.91 25.32 5.91
CA SER A 143 14.50 25.08 7.30
C SER A 143 15.41 24.13 8.08
N ASN A 144 16.52 23.65 7.50
CA ASN A 144 17.43 22.64 8.09
C ASN A 144 16.69 21.41 8.63
N THR A 145 15.55 21.05 8.02
CA THR A 145 14.76 19.89 8.46
C THR A 145 15.21 18.65 7.72
N SER A 146 15.48 17.57 8.46
CA SER A 146 15.75 16.25 7.90
C SER A 146 14.55 15.73 7.10
N ALA A 147 14.84 14.81 6.19
CA ALA A 147 13.83 14.11 5.42
C ALA A 147 12.96 13.24 6.34
N ARG A 148 11.66 13.21 6.09
CA ARG A 148 10.69 12.50 6.93
C ARG A 148 9.83 11.55 6.09
N ILE A 149 9.41 10.47 6.74
CA ILE A 149 8.43 9.53 6.18
C ILE A 149 7.28 9.39 7.18
N TYR A 150 6.05 9.58 6.74
CA TYR A 150 4.88 9.24 7.53
C TYR A 150 4.67 7.72 7.48
N SER A 151 4.70 7.07 8.64
CA SER A 151 4.71 5.61 8.74
C SER A 151 3.33 5.02 9.02
N GLN A 152 2.45 5.77 9.67
CA GLN A 152 1.15 5.28 10.11
C GLN A 152 0.12 6.41 10.20
N VAL A 153 -1.12 6.13 9.82
CA VAL A 153 -2.29 6.99 10.06
C VAL A 153 -3.37 6.18 10.77
N GLY A 154 -3.83 6.70 11.91
CA GLY A 154 -4.69 5.97 12.83
C GLY A 154 -3.90 5.03 13.75
N GLY A 155 -4.60 4.39 14.68
CA GLY A 155 -4.03 3.46 15.65
C GLY A 155 -4.49 3.74 17.07
N ASN A 156 -3.71 3.29 18.04
CA ASN A 156 -4.04 3.49 19.44
C ASN A 156 -3.91 4.97 19.83
N ASN A 157 -4.93 5.52 20.48
CA ASN A 157 -4.84 6.79 21.18
C ASN A 157 -5.15 6.54 22.67
N SER A 158 -4.39 7.17 23.57
CA SER A 158 -4.45 6.85 25.01
C SER A 158 -5.75 7.28 25.70
N ASN A 159 -6.63 8.02 25.02
CA ASN A 159 -7.86 8.58 25.56
C ASN A 159 -8.97 8.44 24.51
N SER A 160 -10.05 7.72 24.85
CA SER A 160 -11.29 7.53 24.07
C SER A 160 -11.18 6.67 22.79
N GLU A 161 -12.31 6.54 22.10
CA GLU A 161 -12.56 5.80 20.85
C GLU A 161 -11.41 5.93 19.82
N ASN A 162 -11.03 4.81 19.22
CA ASN A 162 -9.95 4.73 18.23
C ASN A 162 -10.05 3.50 17.33
N ASP A 163 -9.11 3.38 16.37
CA ASP A 163 -9.12 2.32 15.36
C ASP A 163 -9.03 0.89 15.91
N LEU A 164 -8.59 0.71 17.16
CA LEU A 164 -8.50 -0.61 17.79
C LEU A 164 -9.71 -0.93 18.68
N THR A 165 -10.44 0.09 19.12
CA THR A 165 -11.54 -0.07 20.10
C THR A 165 -12.92 0.11 19.47
N CYS A 166 -13.00 0.83 18.35
CA CYS A 166 -14.25 1.09 17.64
C CYS A 166 -14.48 0.11 16.50
N TRP A 167 -15.54 -0.67 16.61
CA TRP A 167 -16.06 -1.47 15.51
C TRP A 167 -17.11 -0.66 14.74
N GLN A 168 -16.70 0.01 13.67
CA GLN A 168 -17.60 0.82 12.85
C GLN A 168 -17.17 0.87 11.39
N ARG A 169 -18.06 1.34 10.54
CA ARG A 169 -17.74 1.60 9.13
C ARG A 169 -16.69 2.71 9.04
N PRO A 170 -15.72 2.63 8.11
CA PRO A 170 -14.71 3.67 7.95
C PRO A 170 -15.31 5.05 7.62
N GLU A 171 -16.48 5.08 6.99
CA GLU A 171 -17.21 6.31 6.66
C GLU A 171 -17.79 7.03 7.90
N ASP A 172 -17.98 6.31 9.02
CA ASP A 172 -18.57 6.85 10.25
C ASP A 172 -17.52 7.27 11.30
N MET A 173 -16.22 7.16 10.99
CA MET A 173 -15.14 7.53 11.93
C MET A 173 -15.20 9.01 12.32
N ASN A 174 -15.35 9.28 13.62
CA ASN A 174 -15.43 10.62 14.19
C ASN A 174 -14.33 10.95 15.22
N TYR A 175 -13.42 10.01 15.49
CA TYR A 175 -12.31 10.16 16.43
C TYR A 175 -11.04 10.69 15.74
N ILE A 176 -10.10 11.17 16.56
CA ILE A 176 -8.80 11.67 16.07
C ILE A 176 -7.93 10.50 15.60
N ARG A 177 -7.52 10.57 14.32
CA ARG A 177 -6.59 9.62 13.70
C ARG A 177 -5.18 10.22 13.70
N ARG A 178 -4.36 9.77 14.66
CA ARG A 178 -2.97 10.26 14.80
C ARG A 178 -2.11 9.85 13.61
N VAL A 179 -1.12 10.68 13.31
CA VAL A 179 -0.13 10.41 12.27
C VAL A 179 1.22 10.21 12.93
N SER A 180 1.84 9.06 12.66
CA SER A 180 3.20 8.75 13.12
C SER A 180 4.21 9.10 12.03
N VAL A 181 5.39 9.57 12.45
CA VAL A 181 6.42 10.08 11.54
C VAL A 181 7.79 9.56 11.94
N CYS A 182 8.54 9.11 10.94
CA CYS A 182 9.89 8.62 11.07
C CYS A 182 10.89 9.60 10.46
N ASP A 183 12.06 9.68 11.08
CA ASP A 183 13.27 10.13 10.39
C ASP A 183 13.80 8.98 9.50
N ILE A 184 14.16 9.30 8.26
CA ILE A 184 14.66 8.30 7.29
C ILE A 184 15.93 7.61 7.80
N SER A 185 16.73 8.29 8.61
CA SER A 185 17.96 7.73 9.19
C SER A 185 17.73 6.63 10.23
N THR A 186 16.50 6.45 10.72
CA THR A 186 16.16 5.40 11.69
C THR A 186 15.19 4.36 11.14
N ALA A 187 14.47 4.67 10.04
CA ALA A 187 13.47 3.82 9.40
C ALA A 187 13.91 3.33 8.01
N SER A 188 15.10 2.72 7.93
CA SER A 188 15.72 2.36 6.64
C SER A 188 15.01 1.24 5.89
N ASP A 189 14.34 0.33 6.62
CA ASP A 189 13.51 -0.72 6.05
C ASP A 189 12.26 -0.14 5.38
N LEU A 190 11.53 0.72 6.06
CA LEU A 190 10.37 1.42 5.51
C LEU A 190 10.74 2.27 4.29
N ALA A 191 11.80 3.05 4.40
CA ALA A 191 12.26 3.87 3.29
C ALA A 191 12.61 3.03 2.05
N ARG A 192 13.27 1.88 2.22
CA ARG A 192 13.66 1.01 1.10
C ARG A 192 12.48 0.26 0.49
N GLU A 193 11.51 -0.17 1.30
CA GLU A 193 10.30 -0.79 0.74
C GLU A 193 9.48 0.25 -0.04
N MET A 194 9.39 1.49 0.44
CA MET A 194 8.79 2.59 -0.33
C MET A 194 9.50 2.84 -1.66
N VAL A 195 10.85 2.82 -1.69
CA VAL A 195 11.63 2.91 -2.94
C VAL A 195 11.27 1.77 -3.89
N ALA A 196 11.23 0.53 -3.41
CA ALA A 196 10.88 -0.62 -4.24
C ALA A 196 9.47 -0.48 -4.83
N ALA A 197 8.50 -0.07 -4.01
CA ALA A 197 7.13 0.14 -4.40
C ALA A 197 6.97 1.18 -5.50
N ILE A 198 7.51 2.39 -5.30
CA ILE A 198 7.36 3.47 -6.29
C ILE A 198 8.21 3.24 -7.54
N SER A 199 9.35 2.56 -7.43
CA SER A 199 10.15 2.15 -8.60
C SER A 199 9.39 1.14 -9.47
N THR A 200 8.88 0.07 -8.87
CA THR A 200 8.14 -0.96 -9.61
C THR A 200 6.82 -0.42 -10.17
N ALA A 201 6.11 0.43 -9.42
CA ALA A 201 4.92 1.11 -9.91
C ALA A 201 5.20 1.99 -11.14
N SER A 202 6.35 2.69 -11.18
CA SER A 202 6.72 3.50 -12.35
C SER A 202 6.88 2.67 -13.64
N LEU A 203 7.35 1.43 -13.52
CA LEU A 203 7.48 0.52 -14.68
C LEU A 203 6.12 0.09 -15.21
N VAL A 204 5.19 -0.22 -14.30
CA VAL A 204 3.81 -0.60 -14.64
C VAL A 204 3.04 0.58 -15.24
N LEU A 205 3.26 1.78 -14.72
CA LEU A 205 2.56 3.01 -15.10
C LEU A 205 3.31 3.83 -16.17
N LYS A 206 4.28 3.24 -16.87
CA LYS A 206 5.15 3.91 -17.87
C LYS A 206 4.41 4.71 -18.95
N GLU A 207 3.18 4.32 -19.26
CA GLU A 207 2.32 4.97 -20.26
C GLU A 207 1.76 6.31 -19.76
N ASP A 208 1.53 6.43 -18.45
CA ASP A 208 1.20 7.67 -17.76
C ASP A 208 2.51 8.38 -17.38
N LYS A 209 3.11 9.05 -18.37
CA LYS A 209 4.46 9.64 -18.24
C LYS A 209 4.58 10.60 -17.05
N ASP A 210 3.57 11.44 -16.80
CA ASP A 210 3.60 12.40 -15.69
C ASP A 210 3.69 11.69 -14.33
N ILE A 211 2.93 10.62 -14.14
CA ILE A 211 2.99 9.82 -12.90
C ILE A 211 4.29 9.02 -12.83
N SER A 212 4.65 8.33 -13.90
CA SER A 212 5.87 7.53 -13.94
C SER A 212 7.11 8.35 -13.61
N GLU A 213 7.24 9.55 -14.20
CA GLU A 213 8.39 10.44 -13.94
C GLU A 213 8.42 10.94 -12.49
N LYS A 214 7.26 11.29 -11.91
CA LYS A 214 7.16 11.66 -10.49
C LYS A 214 7.60 10.53 -9.57
N LEU A 215 7.17 9.30 -9.87
CA LEU A 215 7.52 8.11 -9.11
C LEU A 215 9.02 7.81 -9.19
N VAL A 216 9.61 7.83 -10.39
CA VAL A 216 11.06 7.62 -10.57
C VAL A 216 11.86 8.67 -9.80
N LYS A 217 11.51 9.95 -9.94
CA LYS A 217 12.22 11.03 -9.26
C LYS A 217 12.19 10.87 -7.74
N ALA A 218 11.02 10.55 -7.18
CA ALA A 218 10.88 10.29 -5.75
C ALA A 218 11.65 9.03 -5.31
N ALA A 219 11.65 7.98 -6.14
CA ALA A 219 12.41 6.76 -5.89
C ALA A 219 13.90 7.03 -5.77
N GLU A 220 14.47 7.78 -6.72
CA GLU A 220 15.89 8.12 -6.75
C GLU A 220 16.28 8.96 -5.53
N GLU A 221 15.51 10.00 -5.22
CA GLU A 221 15.77 10.86 -4.08
C GLU A 221 15.70 10.08 -2.75
N LEU A 222 14.64 9.30 -2.57
CA LEU A 222 14.46 8.49 -1.37
C LEU A 222 15.53 7.40 -1.25
N PHE A 223 15.94 6.79 -2.38
CA PHE A 223 17.01 5.79 -2.40
C PHE A 223 18.36 6.37 -2.00
N ILE A 224 18.72 7.55 -2.53
CA ILE A 224 19.95 8.24 -2.17
C ILE A 224 19.95 8.56 -0.67
N LEU A 225 18.85 9.11 -0.17
CA LEU A 225 18.70 9.42 1.26
C LEU A 225 18.83 8.15 2.11
N ALA A 226 18.06 7.10 1.82
CA ALA A 226 18.06 5.84 2.56
C ALA A 226 19.38 5.04 2.45
N SER A 227 20.18 5.28 1.41
CA SER A 227 21.49 4.65 1.22
C SER A 227 22.62 5.44 1.89
N SER A 228 22.47 6.76 2.02
CA SER A 228 23.45 7.63 2.66
C SER A 228 23.49 7.51 4.19
N THR A 229 22.48 6.88 4.80
CA THR A 229 22.36 6.78 6.26
C THR A 229 23.36 5.76 6.82
N LYS A 230 24.18 6.20 7.78
CA LYS A 230 25.11 5.30 8.50
C LYS A 230 24.39 4.36 9.47
N LYS A 231 23.21 4.76 9.94
CA LYS A 231 22.36 3.98 10.83
C LYS A 231 21.31 3.24 9.99
N LYS A 232 21.47 1.93 9.86
CA LYS A 232 20.42 1.06 9.35
C LYS A 232 19.54 0.69 10.53
N GLY A 233 18.24 0.91 10.41
CA GLY A 233 17.27 0.71 11.48
C GLY A 233 15.96 0.17 10.97
N THR A 234 15.24 -0.46 11.88
CA THR A 234 13.89 -0.98 11.67
C THR A 234 12.90 0.02 12.22
N TYR A 235 11.95 0.49 11.40
CA TYR A 235 11.07 1.59 11.77
C TYR A 235 10.27 1.30 13.06
N THR A 236 9.87 0.04 13.30
CA THR A 236 9.13 -0.37 14.49
C THR A 236 9.94 -0.35 15.80
N THR A 237 11.26 -0.16 15.73
CA THR A 237 12.09 0.00 16.94
C THR A 237 12.03 1.42 17.52
N ASN A 238 11.42 2.36 16.81
CA ASN A 238 11.21 3.74 17.24
C ASN A 238 9.71 3.95 17.53
N ASP A 239 9.37 4.35 18.75
CA ASP A 239 7.97 4.59 19.13
C ASP A 239 7.34 5.78 18.40
N GLU A 240 8.15 6.74 17.95
CA GLU A 240 7.68 7.88 17.15
C GLU A 240 7.19 7.45 15.75
N CYS A 241 7.68 6.30 15.29
CA CYS A 241 7.31 5.69 14.02
C CYS A 241 5.98 4.91 14.08
N GLY A 242 5.28 4.94 15.22
CA GLY A 242 4.03 4.20 15.39
C GLY A 242 4.26 2.75 15.83
N ARG A 243 3.17 2.13 16.28
CA ARG A 243 3.10 0.76 16.78
C ARG A 243 1.78 0.13 16.35
#